data_AF-A0A0A3IU40-F1
#
_entry.id   AF-A0A0A3IU40-F1
#
_cell.length_a   1.000
_cell.length_b   1.000
_cell.length_c   1.000
_cell.angle_alpha   90.00
_cell.angle_beta   90.00
_cell.angle_gamma   90.00
#
_symmetry.space_group_name_H-M   'P 1'
#
loop_
_entity.id
_entity.type
_entity.pdbx_description
1 polymer ?
#
loop_
_entity_poly.entity_id
_entity_poly.type
_entity_poly.pdbx_seq_one_letter_code
_entity_poly.pdbx_strand_id
1 'polypeptide(L)'
;MEQKLHLIPYQVDEVVEMVEVVPKGIELIAAPEMWENSKGEGITVAILDTGCDVTHPDLSERIIGGRNFTRDDDGQPDVYIDYNGHGTHVAGTIAAIDNGTGVVGVAPEASLLILKVLDKSGSGQYDWIINGINYAVEQKVDIISMSLGGPVDVPELHQAIQNAINNQILVVCAAGNEGDGQSSSNEFAYPACYNEVISVGSVNLQRSSSEFSNSNNEVDLVAPGEGILSTYVNGTYAKLSGTSMATPHVSGALALIKQNANRNFERNLTEPELYAQLIKRTIPLGNSPKLEGNGLLYLITEKYLSEVFNQEVSAKALKI
;
A
#
# COMPACT_ATOMS: atom_id res chain seq x y z
N MET A 1 -19.08 -21.49 11.90
CA MET A 1 -18.56 -20.11 11.95
C MET A 1 -18.34 -19.69 10.52
N GLU A 2 -19.05 -18.68 10.03
CA GLU A 2 -18.77 -18.11 8.70
C GLU A 2 -17.31 -17.65 8.69
N GLN A 3 -16.51 -18.15 7.75
CA GLN A 3 -15.13 -17.72 7.56
C GLN A 3 -15.16 -16.29 7.01
N LYS A 4 -14.47 -15.36 7.66
CA LYS A 4 -14.45 -13.93 7.33
C LYS A 4 -13.02 -13.43 7.20
N LEU A 5 -12.87 -12.36 6.44
CA LEU A 5 -11.68 -11.53 6.39
C LEU A 5 -11.90 -10.33 7.32
N HIS A 6 -10.82 -9.81 7.88
CA HIS A 6 -10.86 -8.64 8.74
C HIS A 6 -9.76 -7.67 8.33
N LEU A 7 -9.92 -6.39 8.69
CA LEU A 7 -8.77 -5.50 8.76
C LEU A 7 -7.70 -6.17 9.61
N ILE A 8 -6.44 -6.10 9.15
CA ILE A 8 -5.34 -6.51 10.00
C ILE A 8 -5.37 -5.61 11.27
N PRO A 9 -5.29 -6.17 12.49
CA PRO A 9 -5.44 -5.40 13.72
C PRO A 9 -4.50 -4.19 13.78
N TYR A 10 -5.02 -2.98 13.95
CA TYR A 10 -4.21 -1.75 14.02
C TYR A 10 -4.54 -0.94 15.27
N GLN A 11 -3.65 -0.01 15.62
CA GLN A 11 -3.82 0.91 16.75
C GLN A 11 -4.04 2.34 16.27
N VAL A 12 -4.98 3.06 16.87
CA VAL A 12 -5.13 4.52 16.72
C VAL A 12 -4.32 5.20 17.82
N ASP A 13 -3.23 5.88 17.43
CA ASP A 13 -2.32 6.54 18.37
C ASP A 13 -2.78 7.95 18.73
N GLU A 14 -3.29 8.70 17.74
CA GLU A 14 -3.66 10.11 17.87
C GLU A 14 -4.64 10.52 16.77
N VAL A 15 -5.56 11.47 17.05
CA VAL A 15 -6.41 12.15 16.06
C VAL A 15 -6.21 13.65 16.18
N VAL A 16 -6.03 14.35 15.06
CA VAL A 16 -5.74 15.80 14.98
C VAL A 16 -6.62 16.49 13.93
N GLU A 17 -6.93 17.78 14.14
CA GLU A 17 -7.86 18.54 13.27
C GLU A 17 -7.16 19.32 12.15
N MET A 18 -5.92 19.74 12.33
CA MET A 18 -5.16 20.49 11.33
C MET A 18 -3.70 20.05 11.28
N VAL A 19 -3.21 19.84 10.07
CA VAL A 19 -1.81 19.54 9.74
C VAL A 19 -1.49 20.20 8.40
N GLU A 20 -0.20 20.45 8.16
CA GLU A 20 0.34 20.88 6.87
C GLU A 20 1.75 20.29 6.78
N VAL A 21 1.84 19.04 6.34
CA VAL A 21 3.10 18.29 6.40
C VAL A 21 3.13 17.15 5.39
N VAL A 22 4.30 16.86 4.84
CA VAL A 22 4.58 15.55 4.23
C VAL A 22 4.84 14.56 5.38
N PRO A 23 4.00 13.53 5.58
CA PRO A 23 4.20 12.61 6.69
C PRO A 23 5.58 11.92 6.64
N LYS A 24 6.19 11.70 7.81
CA LYS A 24 7.54 11.10 7.91
C LYS A 24 7.68 9.74 7.21
N GLY A 25 6.61 8.96 7.12
CA GLY A 25 6.62 7.69 6.39
C GLY A 25 6.85 7.89 4.88
N ILE A 26 6.24 8.95 4.31
CA ILE A 26 6.38 9.36 2.91
C ILE A 26 7.79 9.88 2.65
N GLU A 27 8.35 10.68 3.56
CA GLU A 27 9.74 11.14 3.50
C GLU A 27 10.74 9.98 3.61
N LEU A 28 10.48 9.03 4.52
CA LEU A 28 11.40 7.91 4.81
C LEU A 28 11.61 7.01 3.59
N ILE A 29 10.57 6.81 2.77
CA ILE A 29 10.66 6.03 1.52
C ILE A 29 11.20 6.85 0.33
N ALA A 30 11.58 8.11 0.54
CA ALA A 30 12.08 9.05 -0.46
C ALA A 30 11.10 9.32 -1.62
N ALA A 31 9.79 9.39 -1.32
CA ALA A 31 8.78 9.76 -2.31
C ALA A 31 8.91 11.22 -2.81
N PRO A 32 9.18 12.22 -1.95
CA PRO A 32 9.33 13.61 -2.40
C PRO A 32 10.39 13.80 -3.50
N GLU A 33 11.51 13.07 -3.41
CA GLU A 33 12.57 13.10 -4.41
C GLU A 33 12.16 12.47 -5.75
N MET A 34 11.14 11.62 -5.76
CA MET A 34 10.60 11.02 -6.96
C MET A 34 9.57 11.93 -7.67
N TRP A 35 8.94 12.86 -6.94
CA TRP A 35 7.92 13.78 -7.45
C TRP A 35 8.40 14.74 -8.55
N GLU A 36 9.70 15.02 -8.63
CA GLU A 36 10.28 15.77 -9.77
C GLU A 36 10.06 15.04 -11.10
N ASN A 37 9.96 13.71 -11.06
CA ASN A 37 9.77 12.89 -12.24
C ASN A 37 8.34 12.38 -12.34
N SER A 38 7.73 11.98 -11.23
CA SER A 38 6.49 11.21 -11.21
C SER A 38 5.71 11.48 -9.94
N LYS A 39 4.43 11.81 -10.07
CA LYS A 39 3.48 12.02 -8.96
C LYS A 39 2.29 11.04 -9.00
N GLY A 40 2.30 10.09 -9.95
CA GLY A 40 1.27 9.06 -10.10
C GLY A 40 0.16 9.39 -11.09
N GLU A 41 0.27 10.49 -11.86
CA GLU A 41 -0.74 10.88 -12.84
C GLU A 41 -1.03 9.76 -13.85
N GLY A 42 -2.32 9.52 -14.09
CA GLY A 42 -2.80 8.50 -15.03
C GLY A 42 -2.78 7.08 -14.48
N ILE A 43 -2.37 6.87 -13.22
CA ILE A 43 -2.41 5.58 -12.54
C ILE A 43 -3.63 5.51 -11.62
N THR A 44 -4.37 4.41 -11.67
CA THR A 44 -5.53 4.15 -10.82
C THR A 44 -5.24 3.06 -9.79
N VAL A 45 -5.46 3.37 -8.51
CA VAL A 45 -5.34 2.45 -7.38
C VAL A 45 -6.74 2.10 -6.84
N ALA A 46 -7.12 0.83 -6.92
CA ALA A 46 -8.29 0.31 -6.23
C ALA A 46 -7.95 0.03 -4.76
N ILE A 47 -8.70 0.63 -3.84
CA ILE A 47 -8.56 0.42 -2.40
C ILE A 47 -9.70 -0.49 -1.96
N LEU A 48 -9.37 -1.72 -1.56
CA LEU A 48 -10.32 -2.68 -1.03
C LEU A 48 -10.30 -2.62 0.50
N ASP A 49 -11.21 -1.84 1.08
CA ASP A 49 -11.20 -1.51 2.51
C ASP A 49 -12.63 -1.24 3.05
N THR A 50 -12.74 -0.39 4.08
CA THR A 50 -13.95 -0.02 4.83
C THR A 50 -14.78 1.09 4.19
N GLY A 51 -14.34 1.62 3.05
CA GLY A 51 -14.91 2.79 2.37
C GLY A 51 -13.92 3.96 2.36
N CYS A 52 -14.40 5.16 2.07
CA CYS A 52 -13.63 6.39 2.23
C CYS A 52 -14.54 7.58 2.59
N ASP A 53 -14.02 8.56 3.34
CA ASP A 53 -14.61 9.90 3.41
C ASP A 53 -14.41 10.62 2.08
N VAL A 54 -15.38 10.46 1.18
CA VAL A 54 -15.35 11.04 -0.17
C VAL A 54 -15.38 12.57 -0.20
N THR A 55 -15.71 13.20 0.93
CA THR A 55 -15.75 14.65 1.10
C THR A 55 -14.50 15.21 1.75
N HIS A 56 -13.54 14.36 2.15
CA HIS A 56 -12.29 14.81 2.76
C HIS A 56 -11.55 15.77 1.79
N PRO A 57 -11.12 16.97 2.27
CA PRO A 57 -10.49 17.98 1.40
C PRO A 57 -9.28 17.41 0.65
N ASP A 58 -8.46 16.60 1.32
CA ASP A 58 -7.26 16.03 0.71
C ASP A 58 -7.51 14.85 -0.26
N LEU A 59 -8.74 14.31 -0.33
CA LEU A 59 -9.04 13.10 -1.11
C LEU A 59 -10.09 13.30 -2.20
N SER A 60 -11.01 14.25 -2.03
CA SER A 60 -12.19 14.40 -2.89
C SER A 60 -11.84 14.52 -4.39
N GLU A 61 -10.74 15.19 -4.74
CA GLU A 61 -10.26 15.33 -6.13
C GLU A 61 -9.47 14.12 -6.66
N ARG A 62 -9.18 13.13 -5.82
CA ARG A 62 -8.47 11.90 -6.19
C ARG A 62 -9.41 10.74 -6.40
N ILE A 63 -10.58 10.78 -5.78
CA ILE A 63 -11.59 9.72 -5.87
C ILE A 63 -12.34 9.84 -7.19
N ILE A 64 -12.17 8.86 -8.06
CA ILE A 64 -12.82 8.80 -9.37
C ILE A 64 -14.11 7.97 -9.39
N GLY A 65 -14.40 7.28 -8.28
CA GLY A 65 -15.60 6.47 -8.11
C GLY A 65 -15.44 5.45 -6.99
N GLY A 66 -16.45 4.61 -6.81
CA GLY A 66 -16.41 3.52 -5.85
C GLY A 66 -17.57 2.56 -6.00
N ARG A 67 -17.52 1.48 -5.21
CA ARG A 67 -18.60 0.50 -5.10
C ARG A 67 -18.60 -0.15 -3.72
N ASN A 68 -19.78 -0.37 -3.16
CA ASN A 68 -20.00 -1.09 -1.92
C ASN A 68 -20.46 -2.53 -2.21
N PHE A 69 -19.76 -3.48 -1.60
CA PHE A 69 -20.05 -4.91 -1.66
C PHE A 69 -20.60 -5.45 -0.33
N THR A 70 -20.60 -4.62 0.72
CA THR A 70 -21.04 -4.99 2.06
C THR A 70 -22.56 -4.88 2.21
N ARG A 71 -23.05 -5.20 3.41
CA ARG A 71 -24.45 -4.98 3.80
C ARG A 71 -24.67 -3.66 4.55
N ASP A 72 -23.62 -2.86 4.76
CA ASP A 72 -23.81 -1.48 5.24
C ASP A 72 -24.69 -0.71 4.24
N ASP A 73 -25.43 0.28 4.73
CA ASP A 73 -26.32 1.11 3.93
C ASP A 73 -27.36 0.31 3.11
N ASP A 74 -27.88 -0.76 3.73
CA ASP A 74 -28.81 -1.73 3.11
C ASP A 74 -28.27 -2.38 1.82
N GLY A 75 -26.94 -2.42 1.67
CA GLY A 75 -26.26 -2.99 0.50
C GLY A 75 -26.35 -2.12 -0.74
N GLN A 76 -26.57 -0.81 -0.59
CA GLN A 76 -26.57 0.12 -1.72
C GLN A 76 -25.18 0.21 -2.36
N PRO A 77 -25.02 -0.15 -3.65
CA PRO A 77 -23.71 -0.28 -4.27
C PRO A 77 -22.99 1.06 -4.47
N ASP A 78 -23.72 2.17 -4.55
CA ASP A 78 -23.15 3.50 -4.77
C ASP A 78 -22.85 4.25 -3.45
N VAL A 79 -23.05 3.60 -2.29
CA VAL A 79 -22.77 4.16 -0.97
C VAL A 79 -21.56 3.46 -0.35
N TYR A 80 -20.38 4.06 -0.50
CA TYR A 80 -19.09 3.52 -0.05
C TYR A 80 -18.43 4.42 1.01
N ILE A 81 -19.26 4.99 1.90
CA ILE A 81 -18.84 5.86 3.00
C ILE A 81 -18.04 5.03 4.02
N ASP A 82 -16.98 5.63 4.54
CA ASP A 82 -16.21 5.07 5.63
C ASP A 82 -16.85 5.38 6.99
N TYR A 83 -17.18 4.33 7.74
CA TYR A 83 -17.68 4.42 9.12
C TYR A 83 -16.65 3.99 10.16
N ASN A 84 -15.50 3.50 9.70
CA ASN A 84 -14.44 2.94 10.53
C ASN A 84 -13.27 3.94 10.66
N GLY A 85 -12.85 4.53 9.53
CA GLY A 85 -11.75 5.48 9.42
C GLY A 85 -10.50 4.91 8.75
N HIS A 86 -10.36 3.58 8.76
CA HIS A 86 -9.20 2.91 8.20
C HIS A 86 -9.05 3.10 6.70
N GLY A 87 -10.12 2.96 5.92
CA GLY A 87 -10.06 3.10 4.46
C GLY A 87 -9.73 4.52 4.02
N THR A 88 -10.24 5.52 4.75
CA THR A 88 -9.87 6.93 4.59
C THR A 88 -8.39 7.15 4.89
N HIS A 89 -7.83 6.50 5.91
CA HIS A 89 -6.41 6.59 6.27
C HIS A 89 -5.47 5.98 5.22
N VAL A 90 -5.84 4.79 4.73
CA VAL A 90 -5.16 4.12 3.62
C VAL A 90 -5.18 4.99 2.37
N ALA A 91 -6.34 5.57 2.02
CA ALA A 91 -6.49 6.45 0.86
C ALA A 91 -5.55 7.67 0.90
N GLY A 92 -5.44 8.34 2.05
CA GLY A 92 -4.54 9.48 2.18
C GLY A 92 -3.07 9.11 2.08
N THR A 93 -2.67 7.95 2.62
CA THR A 93 -1.27 7.51 2.53
C THR A 93 -0.90 7.23 1.07
N ILE A 94 -1.84 6.71 0.27
CA ILE A 94 -1.62 6.46 -1.17
C ILE A 94 -1.55 7.76 -1.95
N ALA A 95 -2.56 8.63 -1.85
CA ALA A 95 -2.73 9.73 -2.81
C ALA A 95 -3.33 11.03 -2.25
N ALA A 96 -3.25 11.32 -0.94
CA ALA A 96 -3.65 12.64 -0.46
C ALA A 96 -2.98 13.75 -1.28
N ILE A 97 -3.77 14.72 -1.73
CA ILE A 97 -3.33 15.75 -2.68
C ILE A 97 -2.30 16.70 -2.06
N ASP A 98 -1.32 17.09 -2.87
CA ASP A 98 -0.39 18.16 -2.54
C ASP A 98 -1.02 19.52 -2.86
N ASN A 99 -1.79 20.10 -1.93
CA ASN A 99 -2.50 21.38 -2.08
C ASN A 99 -2.02 22.48 -1.12
N GLY A 100 -0.92 22.24 -0.39
CA GLY A 100 -0.39 23.17 0.62
C GLY A 100 -1.19 23.21 1.93
N THR A 101 -2.08 22.25 2.17
CA THR A 101 -2.78 22.03 3.44
C THR A 101 -2.87 20.52 3.71
N GLY A 102 -3.14 20.13 4.95
CA GLY A 102 -3.37 18.73 5.28
C GLY A 102 -2.11 17.86 5.18
N VAL A 103 -2.29 16.64 4.68
CA VAL A 103 -1.20 15.68 4.43
C VAL A 103 -1.03 15.42 2.94
N VAL A 104 0.14 14.95 2.55
CA VAL A 104 0.43 14.53 1.17
C VAL A 104 0.68 13.02 1.13
N GLY A 105 0.06 12.33 0.17
CA GLY A 105 0.25 10.90 -0.06
C GLY A 105 1.51 10.60 -0.86
N VAL A 106 1.84 9.32 -1.02
CA VAL A 106 3.00 8.91 -1.81
C VAL A 106 2.86 9.34 -3.27
N ALA A 107 1.69 9.16 -3.87
CA ALA A 107 1.37 9.46 -5.27
C ALA A 107 0.21 10.48 -5.36
N PRO A 108 0.47 11.77 -5.09
CA PRO A 108 -0.57 12.79 -4.92
C PRO A 108 -1.38 13.11 -6.19
N GLU A 109 -0.99 12.58 -7.36
CA GLU A 109 -1.73 12.72 -8.62
C GLU A 109 -2.34 11.41 -9.12
N ALA A 110 -2.22 10.31 -8.34
CA ALA A 110 -2.89 9.05 -8.65
C ALA A 110 -4.40 9.15 -8.39
N SER A 111 -5.17 8.39 -9.17
CA SER A 111 -6.62 8.26 -9.00
C SER A 111 -6.96 7.10 -8.07
N LEU A 112 -7.99 7.28 -7.25
CA LEU A 112 -8.46 6.28 -6.28
C LEU A 112 -9.83 5.75 -6.66
N LEU A 113 -9.95 4.42 -6.72
CA LEU A 113 -11.22 3.71 -6.84
C LEU A 113 -11.56 3.05 -5.50
N ILE A 114 -12.62 3.49 -4.84
CA ILE A 114 -12.95 3.08 -3.47
C ILE A 114 -13.86 1.84 -3.50
N LEU A 115 -13.34 0.68 -3.13
CA LEU A 115 -14.08 -0.58 -3.10
C LEU A 115 -14.33 -0.99 -1.64
N LYS A 116 -15.52 -0.66 -1.13
CA LYS A 116 -15.93 -1.01 0.23
C LYS A 116 -16.27 -2.49 0.30
N VAL A 117 -15.34 -3.28 0.84
CA VAL A 117 -15.44 -4.75 1.02
C VAL A 117 -15.43 -5.16 2.49
N LEU A 118 -15.22 -4.21 3.40
CA LEU A 118 -15.28 -4.39 4.85
C LEU A 118 -16.39 -3.49 5.43
N ASP A 119 -17.18 -4.05 6.35
CA ASP A 119 -18.23 -3.31 7.05
C ASP A 119 -17.66 -2.33 8.09
N LYS A 120 -18.53 -1.55 8.73
CA LYS A 120 -18.17 -0.58 9.80
C LYS A 120 -17.35 -1.18 10.96
N SER A 121 -17.39 -2.50 11.18
CA SER A 121 -16.58 -3.18 12.19
C SER A 121 -15.20 -3.62 11.69
N GLY A 122 -14.87 -3.32 10.43
CA GLY A 122 -13.65 -3.78 9.78
C GLY A 122 -13.70 -5.25 9.36
N SER A 123 -14.90 -5.83 9.19
CA SER A 123 -15.08 -7.25 8.85
C SER A 123 -15.68 -7.43 7.46
N GLY A 124 -15.23 -8.43 6.71
CA GLY A 124 -15.71 -8.73 5.36
C GLY A 124 -15.96 -10.22 5.12
N GLN A 125 -16.84 -10.53 4.18
CA GLN A 125 -17.04 -11.88 3.68
C GLN A 125 -16.10 -12.12 2.49
N TYR A 126 -15.55 -13.33 2.35
CA TYR A 126 -14.68 -13.67 1.21
C TYR A 126 -15.31 -13.30 -0.13
N ASP A 127 -16.62 -13.54 -0.31
CA ASP A 127 -17.36 -13.16 -1.53
C ASP A 127 -17.32 -11.65 -1.80
N TRP A 128 -17.31 -10.79 -0.78
CA TRP A 128 -17.22 -9.33 -0.95
C TRP A 128 -15.84 -8.93 -1.49
N ILE A 129 -14.78 -9.53 -0.93
CA ILE A 129 -13.40 -9.28 -1.36
C ILE A 129 -13.19 -9.82 -2.79
N ILE A 130 -13.63 -11.04 -3.07
CA ILE A 130 -13.55 -11.65 -4.41
C ILE A 130 -14.28 -10.79 -5.45
N ASN A 131 -15.49 -10.33 -5.14
CA ASN A 131 -16.24 -9.45 -6.04
C ASN A 131 -15.57 -8.07 -6.20
N GLY A 132 -14.95 -7.54 -5.14
CA GLY A 132 -14.15 -6.32 -5.21
C GLY A 132 -12.94 -6.46 -6.13
N ILE A 133 -12.19 -7.58 -6.02
CA ILE A 133 -11.05 -7.88 -6.90
C ILE A 133 -11.52 -7.96 -8.34
N ASN A 134 -12.57 -8.76 -8.62
CA ASN A 134 -13.10 -8.91 -9.97
C ASN A 134 -13.58 -7.58 -10.56
N TYR A 135 -14.24 -6.73 -9.75
CA TYR A 135 -14.64 -5.40 -10.19
C TYR A 135 -13.44 -4.50 -10.51
N ALA A 136 -12.38 -4.55 -9.71
CA ALA A 136 -11.15 -3.81 -10.00
C ALA A 136 -10.52 -4.25 -11.35
N VAL A 137 -10.56 -5.57 -11.65
CA VAL A 137 -10.16 -6.10 -12.97
C VAL A 137 -11.04 -5.54 -14.09
N GLU A 138 -12.36 -5.55 -13.91
CA GLU A 138 -13.31 -5.00 -14.89
C GLU A 138 -13.09 -3.51 -15.15
N GLN A 139 -12.75 -2.74 -14.11
CA GLN A 139 -12.42 -1.32 -14.21
C GLN A 139 -11.02 -1.06 -14.76
N LYS A 140 -10.21 -2.11 -14.99
CA LYS A 140 -8.83 -2.04 -15.52
C LYS A 140 -7.95 -1.09 -14.70
N VAL A 141 -8.05 -1.17 -13.38
CA VAL A 141 -7.14 -0.42 -12.50
C VAL A 141 -5.71 -0.91 -12.67
N ASP A 142 -4.74 -0.13 -12.22
CA ASP A 142 -3.33 -0.50 -12.32
C ASP A 142 -2.85 -1.32 -11.12
N ILE A 143 -3.39 -0.98 -9.94
CA ILE A 143 -2.94 -1.50 -8.64
C ILE A 143 -4.18 -1.77 -7.77
N ILE A 144 -4.18 -2.92 -7.08
CA ILE A 144 -5.12 -3.26 -6.02
C ILE A 144 -4.36 -3.19 -4.68
N SER A 145 -4.89 -2.44 -3.72
CA SER A 145 -4.33 -2.30 -2.38
C SER A 145 -5.30 -2.90 -1.35
N MET A 146 -4.80 -3.83 -0.54
CA MET A 146 -5.59 -4.56 0.47
C MET A 146 -4.88 -4.54 1.82
N SER A 147 -5.51 -3.90 2.80
CA SER A 147 -5.03 -3.85 4.18
C SER A 147 -5.88 -4.75 5.09
N LEU A 148 -6.08 -5.99 4.63
CA LEU A 148 -6.96 -6.98 5.22
C LEU A 148 -6.32 -8.38 5.16
N GLY A 149 -6.82 -9.29 5.98
CA GLY A 149 -6.35 -10.66 5.97
C GLY A 149 -7.26 -11.63 6.71
N GLY A 150 -7.01 -12.91 6.48
CA GLY A 150 -7.77 -14.00 7.08
C GLY A 150 -6.93 -15.26 7.24
N PRO A 151 -7.36 -16.18 8.13
CA PRO A 151 -6.55 -17.31 8.52
C PRO A 151 -6.62 -18.50 7.55
N VAL A 152 -7.44 -18.43 6.50
CA VAL A 152 -7.78 -19.58 5.65
C VAL A 152 -7.49 -19.28 4.20
N ASP A 153 -6.83 -20.22 3.54
CA ASP A 153 -6.73 -20.28 2.08
C ASP A 153 -8.09 -20.66 1.47
N VAL A 154 -8.62 -19.78 0.62
CA VAL A 154 -9.87 -19.99 -0.11
C VAL A 154 -9.55 -20.06 -1.61
N PRO A 155 -9.75 -21.21 -2.29
CA PRO A 155 -9.38 -21.37 -3.70
C PRO A 155 -9.96 -20.31 -4.63
N GLU A 156 -11.18 -19.86 -4.38
CA GLU A 156 -11.85 -18.83 -5.16
C GLU A 156 -11.19 -17.44 -4.98
N LEU A 157 -10.67 -17.16 -3.79
CA LEU A 157 -9.88 -15.95 -3.54
C LEU A 157 -8.56 -16.02 -4.30
N HIS A 158 -7.84 -17.14 -4.23
CA HIS A 158 -6.59 -17.32 -4.98
C HIS A 158 -6.83 -17.17 -6.49
N GLN A 159 -7.90 -17.77 -7.00
CA GLN A 159 -8.25 -17.67 -8.42
C GLN A 159 -8.56 -16.22 -8.85
N ALA A 160 -9.21 -15.42 -7.99
CA ALA A 160 -9.46 -14.01 -8.24
C ALA A 160 -8.15 -13.19 -8.28
N ILE A 161 -7.21 -13.47 -7.37
CA ILE A 161 -5.87 -12.87 -7.37
C ILE A 161 -5.15 -13.20 -8.68
N GLN A 162 -5.08 -14.48 -9.05
CA GLN A 162 -4.46 -14.91 -10.30
C GLN A 162 -5.09 -14.24 -11.53
N ASN A 163 -6.41 -14.04 -11.52
CA ASN A 163 -7.09 -13.31 -12.58
C ASN A 163 -6.64 -11.84 -12.67
N ALA A 164 -6.46 -11.15 -11.54
CA ALA A 164 -5.95 -9.78 -11.52
C ALA A 164 -4.52 -9.70 -12.08
N ILE A 165 -3.62 -10.57 -11.63
CA ILE A 165 -2.23 -10.63 -12.12
C ILE A 165 -2.18 -10.93 -13.62
N ASN A 166 -2.99 -11.88 -14.11
CA ASN A 166 -3.09 -12.19 -15.55
C ASN A 166 -3.54 -10.99 -16.39
N ASN A 167 -4.30 -10.05 -15.80
CA ASN A 167 -4.70 -8.78 -16.42
C ASN A 167 -3.68 -7.65 -16.20
N GLN A 168 -2.46 -7.97 -15.77
CA GLN A 168 -1.36 -7.01 -15.56
C GLN A 168 -1.61 -5.99 -14.43
N ILE A 169 -2.43 -6.38 -13.44
CA ILE A 169 -2.75 -5.56 -12.27
C ILE A 169 -1.85 -6.01 -11.12
N LEU A 170 -1.16 -5.06 -10.49
CA LEU A 170 -0.36 -5.33 -9.31
C LEU A 170 -1.28 -5.50 -8.10
N VAL A 171 -1.07 -6.55 -7.30
CA VAL A 171 -1.88 -6.79 -6.09
C VAL A 171 -0.96 -6.66 -4.87
N VAL A 172 -1.26 -5.70 -3.99
CA VAL A 172 -0.46 -5.39 -2.80
C VAL A 172 -1.30 -5.68 -1.56
N CYS A 173 -0.74 -6.44 -0.61
CA CYS A 173 -1.46 -6.83 0.60
C CYS A 173 -0.59 -6.74 1.86
N ALA A 174 -1.22 -6.35 2.97
CA ALA A 174 -0.59 -6.34 4.30
C ALA A 174 -0.24 -7.76 4.76
N ALA A 175 0.99 -7.99 5.22
CA ALA A 175 1.48 -9.31 5.64
C ALA A 175 0.73 -9.89 6.86
N GLY A 176 0.11 -9.03 7.68
CA GLY A 176 -0.60 -9.38 8.91
C GLY A 176 0.13 -8.91 10.18
N ASN A 177 -0.60 -8.88 11.30
CA ASN A 177 -0.14 -8.29 12.57
C ASN A 177 -0.19 -9.29 13.75
N GLU A 178 -0.04 -10.58 13.44
CA GLU A 178 -0.03 -11.69 14.39
C GLU A 178 1.39 -12.10 14.81
N GLY A 179 2.41 -11.37 14.35
CA GLY A 179 3.82 -11.64 14.60
C GLY A 179 4.22 -11.44 16.06
N ASP A 180 5.34 -12.08 16.43
CA ASP A 180 5.95 -12.05 17.77
C ASP A 180 7.37 -11.46 17.75
N GLY A 181 7.74 -10.77 16.68
CA GLY A 181 9.07 -10.20 16.45
C GLY A 181 10.18 -11.23 16.20
N GLN A 182 9.86 -12.53 16.08
CA GLN A 182 10.84 -13.58 15.82
C GLN A 182 10.78 -14.03 14.36
N SER A 183 11.92 -14.18 13.70
CA SER A 183 11.96 -14.74 12.33
C SER A 183 11.92 -16.28 12.30
N SER A 184 11.93 -16.92 13.46
CA SER A 184 11.88 -18.38 13.59
C SER A 184 10.46 -18.95 13.58
N SER A 185 9.49 -18.15 13.98
CA SER A 185 8.06 -18.43 13.87
C SER A 185 7.59 -18.16 12.43
N ASN A 186 6.39 -18.62 12.07
CA ASN A 186 5.79 -18.25 10.78
C ASN A 186 4.31 -18.00 10.98
N GLU A 187 3.88 -16.80 10.66
CA GLU A 187 2.50 -16.33 10.72
C GLU A 187 2.02 -16.04 9.30
N PHE A 188 0.84 -16.54 8.94
CA PHE A 188 0.31 -16.44 7.59
C PHE A 188 -1.05 -15.76 7.61
N ALA A 189 -1.23 -14.79 6.72
CA ALA A 189 -2.51 -14.14 6.44
C ALA A 189 -2.79 -14.17 4.94
N TYR A 190 -3.99 -14.60 4.56
CA TYR A 190 -4.44 -14.61 3.17
C TYR A 190 -5.24 -13.34 2.88
N PRO A 191 -5.04 -12.67 1.72
CA PRO A 191 -4.32 -13.16 0.54
C PRO A 191 -2.80 -12.87 0.51
N ALA A 192 -2.22 -12.22 1.51
CA ALA A 192 -0.82 -11.77 1.49
C ALA A 192 0.23 -12.89 1.40
N CYS A 193 -0.11 -14.14 1.73
CA CYS A 193 0.78 -15.28 1.57
C CYS A 193 0.60 -16.06 0.26
N TYR A 194 -0.21 -15.57 -0.69
CA TYR A 194 -0.14 -16.07 -2.06
C TYR A 194 1.11 -15.46 -2.72
N ASN A 195 1.97 -16.30 -3.29
CA ASN A 195 3.24 -15.87 -3.91
C ASN A 195 3.05 -14.84 -5.03
N GLU A 196 1.88 -14.77 -5.66
CA GLU A 196 1.58 -13.76 -6.69
C GLU A 196 1.24 -12.37 -6.11
N VAL A 197 1.05 -12.24 -4.79
CA VAL A 197 0.71 -11.00 -4.11
C VAL A 197 1.96 -10.35 -3.56
N ILE A 198 2.09 -9.03 -3.74
CA ILE A 198 3.15 -8.23 -3.13
C ILE A 198 2.84 -8.08 -1.64
N SER A 199 3.51 -8.89 -0.81
CA SER A 199 3.30 -8.97 0.62
C SER A 199 4.15 -7.94 1.37
N VAL A 200 3.49 -7.05 2.11
CA VAL A 200 4.13 -5.89 2.74
C VAL A 200 4.17 -6.02 4.25
N GLY A 201 5.38 -6.17 4.80
CA GLY A 201 5.65 -6.10 6.24
C GLY A 201 5.86 -4.67 6.74
N SER A 202 5.99 -4.52 8.06
CA SER A 202 6.06 -3.21 8.72
C SER A 202 7.41 -2.95 9.40
N VAL A 203 7.89 -1.71 9.27
CA VAL A 203 8.93 -1.14 10.13
C VAL A 203 8.45 0.15 10.78
N ASN A 204 9.09 0.54 11.88
CA ASN A 204 8.90 1.87 12.45
C ASN A 204 9.70 2.96 11.74
N LEU A 205 9.51 4.21 12.13
CA LEU A 205 10.21 5.37 11.55
C LEU A 205 11.72 5.39 11.82
N GLN A 206 12.23 4.51 12.68
CA GLN A 206 13.67 4.26 12.91
C GLN A 206 14.19 3.05 12.11
N ARG A 207 13.38 2.51 11.19
CA ARG A 207 13.71 1.36 10.33
C ARG A 207 13.93 0.05 11.11
N SER A 208 13.36 -0.06 12.30
CA SER A 208 13.33 -1.33 13.05
C SER A 208 12.08 -2.11 12.68
N SER A 209 12.18 -3.43 12.54
CA SER A 209 11.03 -4.30 12.30
C SER A 209 9.96 -4.09 13.37
N SER A 210 8.71 -3.96 12.96
CA SER A 210 7.58 -3.88 13.89
C SER A 210 7.36 -5.25 14.53
N GLU A 211 7.20 -5.29 15.85
CA GLU A 211 7.06 -6.55 16.60
C GLU A 211 5.84 -7.36 16.14
N PHE A 212 4.74 -6.67 15.82
CA PHE A 212 3.52 -7.29 15.33
C PHE A 212 3.62 -7.83 13.90
N SER A 213 4.61 -7.42 13.09
CA SER A 213 4.64 -7.77 11.67
C SER A 213 4.81 -9.28 11.51
N ASN A 214 3.89 -9.92 10.77
CA ASN A 214 4.01 -11.34 10.46
C ASN A 214 5.35 -11.63 9.78
N SER A 215 5.92 -12.78 10.14
CA SER A 215 7.11 -13.31 9.48
C SER A 215 6.77 -14.59 8.73
N ASN A 216 7.23 -14.74 7.48
CA ASN A 216 7.08 -15.97 6.69
C ASN A 216 7.95 -15.88 5.42
N ASN A 217 7.94 -16.92 4.58
CA ASN A 217 8.76 -16.97 3.37
C ASN A 217 8.19 -16.17 2.18
N GLU A 218 7.03 -15.53 2.33
CA GLU A 218 6.30 -14.83 1.27
C GLU A 218 6.34 -13.30 1.44
N VAL A 219 7.04 -12.76 2.45
CA VAL A 219 7.23 -11.31 2.61
C VAL A 219 8.14 -10.77 1.50
N ASP A 220 7.65 -9.82 0.70
CA ASP A 220 8.40 -9.25 -0.40
C ASP A 220 9.28 -8.07 0.01
N LEU A 221 8.75 -7.18 0.84
CA LEU A 221 9.43 -5.96 1.30
C LEU A 221 8.73 -5.37 2.53
N VAL A 222 9.39 -4.38 3.14
CA VAL A 222 8.82 -3.63 4.26
C VAL A 222 8.71 -2.15 3.97
N ALA A 223 7.73 -1.51 4.61
CA ALA A 223 7.49 -0.08 4.56
C ALA A 223 7.10 0.47 5.94
N PRO A 224 7.09 1.80 6.14
CA PRO A 224 6.70 2.41 7.40
C PRO A 224 5.26 2.05 7.80
N GLY A 225 5.08 1.43 8.96
CA GLY A 225 3.76 1.02 9.46
C GLY A 225 3.49 1.38 10.92
N GLU A 226 4.40 2.05 11.63
CA GLU A 226 4.14 2.53 13.01
C GLU A 226 4.05 4.06 13.08
N GLY A 227 3.00 4.56 13.75
CA GLY A 227 2.78 5.99 13.99
C GLY A 227 2.57 6.79 12.71
N ILE A 228 1.91 6.19 11.71
CA ILE A 228 1.74 6.76 10.38
C ILE A 228 0.58 7.74 10.37
N LEU A 229 0.90 9.02 10.14
CA LEU A 229 -0.08 10.09 10.00
C LEU A 229 -0.70 10.08 8.60
N SER A 230 -2.02 10.08 8.52
CA SER A 230 -2.78 10.23 7.28
C SER A 230 -4.17 10.84 7.55
N THR A 231 -4.96 11.02 6.50
CA THR A 231 -6.36 11.45 6.53
C THR A 231 -7.24 10.51 7.38
N TYR A 232 -8.35 11.01 7.88
CA TYR A 232 -9.29 10.26 8.71
C TYR A 232 -10.70 10.84 8.54
N VAL A 233 -11.72 10.09 8.98
CA VAL A 233 -13.13 10.47 8.79
C VAL A 233 -13.47 11.86 9.34
N ASN A 234 -14.45 12.52 8.73
CA ASN A 234 -14.93 13.87 9.04
C ASN A 234 -13.89 14.95 8.76
N GLY A 235 -13.05 14.77 7.72
CA GLY A 235 -12.02 15.75 7.35
C GLY A 235 -10.91 15.93 8.39
N THR A 236 -10.66 14.91 9.22
CA THR A 236 -9.63 14.95 10.28
C THR A 236 -8.42 14.11 9.88
N TYR A 237 -7.42 13.98 10.75
CA TYR A 237 -6.22 13.18 10.51
C TYR A 237 -5.93 12.28 11.70
N ALA A 238 -5.31 11.14 11.48
CA ALA A 238 -4.96 10.21 12.55
C ALA A 238 -3.58 9.56 12.34
N LYS A 239 -2.93 9.20 13.45
CA LYS A 239 -1.76 8.32 13.45
C LYS A 239 -2.21 6.90 13.74
N LEU A 240 -1.94 5.99 12.81
CA LEU A 240 -2.25 4.57 12.97
C LEU A 240 -0.98 3.71 12.91
N SER A 241 -1.03 2.54 13.56
CA SER A 241 0.06 1.55 13.57
C SER A 241 -0.42 0.15 13.16
N GLY A 242 0.23 -0.45 12.16
CA GLY A 242 -0.02 -1.80 11.63
C GLY A 242 0.59 -2.02 10.23
N THR A 243 0.74 -3.27 9.78
CA THR A 243 1.13 -3.57 8.37
C THR A 243 0.15 -2.98 7.34
N SER A 244 -1.10 -2.76 7.75
CA SER A 244 -2.09 -1.99 7.00
C SER A 244 -1.67 -0.56 6.64
N MET A 245 -0.75 0.05 7.41
CA MET A 245 -0.20 1.37 7.12
C MET A 245 1.07 1.30 6.26
N ALA A 246 1.79 0.17 6.27
CA ALA A 246 2.92 -0.07 5.39
C ALA A 246 2.49 -0.31 3.93
N THR A 247 1.43 -1.10 3.74
CA THR A 247 0.84 -1.46 2.43
C THR A 247 0.52 -0.26 1.52
N PRO A 248 -0.14 0.82 1.97
CA PRO A 248 -0.43 1.97 1.13
C PRO A 248 0.81 2.74 0.68
N HIS A 249 1.92 2.71 1.44
CA HIS A 249 3.19 3.30 0.98
C HIS A 249 3.69 2.58 -0.27
N VAL A 250 3.66 1.24 -0.28
CA VAL A 250 4.07 0.42 -1.44
C VAL A 250 3.10 0.62 -2.61
N SER A 251 1.80 0.71 -2.33
CA SER A 251 0.77 0.91 -3.36
C SER A 251 0.95 2.26 -4.07
N GLY A 252 1.17 3.35 -3.34
CA GLY A 252 1.47 4.65 -3.94
C GLY A 252 2.84 4.67 -4.63
N ALA A 253 3.85 4.00 -4.07
CA ALA A 253 5.17 3.88 -4.69
C ALA A 253 5.10 3.18 -6.05
N LEU A 254 4.30 2.12 -6.18
CA LEU A 254 4.06 1.45 -7.45
C LEU A 254 3.40 2.38 -8.49
N ALA A 255 2.54 3.31 -8.07
CA ALA A 255 2.00 4.32 -8.98
C ALA A 255 3.09 5.26 -9.49
N LEU A 256 3.97 5.74 -8.60
CA LEU A 256 5.12 6.55 -9.00
C LEU A 256 6.06 5.78 -9.96
N ILE A 257 6.37 4.53 -9.62
CA ILE A 257 7.25 3.65 -10.39
C ILE A 257 6.66 3.36 -11.76
N LYS A 258 5.37 2.98 -11.85
CA LYS A 258 4.71 2.64 -13.10
C LYS A 258 4.69 3.82 -14.07
N GLN A 259 4.28 5.01 -13.61
CA GLN A 259 4.28 6.22 -14.43
C GLN A 259 5.71 6.53 -14.95
N ASN A 260 6.69 6.56 -14.04
CA ASN A 260 8.06 6.91 -14.39
C ASN A 260 8.70 5.88 -15.34
N ALA A 261 8.57 4.60 -15.02
CA ALA A 261 9.22 3.54 -15.75
C ALA A 261 8.59 3.37 -17.15
N ASN A 262 7.26 3.47 -17.29
CA ASN A 262 6.64 3.40 -18.61
C ASN A 262 7.14 4.52 -19.54
N ARG A 263 7.27 5.74 -19.02
CA ARG A 263 7.84 6.87 -19.77
C ARG A 263 9.30 6.61 -20.16
N ASN A 264 10.13 6.13 -19.22
CA ASN A 264 11.56 5.92 -19.47
C ASN A 264 11.86 4.74 -20.42
N PHE A 265 11.03 3.69 -20.37
CA PHE A 265 11.13 2.55 -21.28
C PHE A 265 10.36 2.75 -22.59
N GLU A 266 9.62 3.86 -22.73
CA GLU A 266 8.79 4.20 -23.90
C GLU A 266 7.77 3.10 -24.27
N ARG A 267 7.30 2.35 -23.27
CA ARG A 267 6.29 1.30 -23.41
C ARG A 267 5.61 1.01 -22.07
N ASN A 268 4.48 0.32 -22.11
CA ASN A 268 3.87 -0.23 -20.91
C ASN A 268 4.69 -1.43 -20.40
N LEU A 269 5.09 -1.38 -19.14
CA LEU A 269 5.70 -2.49 -18.42
C LEU A 269 4.63 -3.45 -17.93
N THR A 270 4.98 -4.74 -17.96
CA THR A 270 4.16 -5.84 -17.42
C THR A 270 4.21 -5.88 -15.90
N GLU A 271 3.28 -6.62 -15.29
CA GLU A 271 3.25 -6.80 -13.83
C GLU A 271 4.60 -7.32 -13.27
N PRO A 272 5.24 -8.38 -13.82
CA PRO A 272 6.51 -8.86 -13.30
C PRO A 272 7.67 -7.86 -13.49
N GLU A 273 7.63 -7.05 -14.55
CA GLU A 273 8.62 -5.99 -14.76
C GLU A 273 8.46 -4.86 -13.73
N LEU A 274 7.22 -4.51 -13.38
CA LEU A 274 6.93 -3.52 -12.35
C LEU A 274 7.28 -4.03 -10.95
N TYR A 275 7.04 -5.30 -10.65
CA TYR A 275 7.54 -5.94 -9.45
C TYR A 275 9.08 -5.86 -9.38
N ALA A 276 9.79 -6.18 -10.46
CA ALA A 276 11.25 -6.05 -10.50
C ALA A 276 11.71 -4.59 -10.32
N GLN A 277 10.99 -3.62 -10.86
CA GLN A 277 11.25 -2.19 -10.62
C GLN A 277 11.03 -1.80 -9.15
N LEU A 278 10.03 -2.38 -8.48
CA LEU A 278 9.80 -2.18 -7.04
C LEU A 278 10.97 -2.74 -6.22
N ILE A 279 11.34 -4.00 -6.42
CA ILE A 279 12.40 -4.64 -5.65
C ILE A 279 13.77 -3.99 -5.89
N LYS A 280 14.03 -3.44 -7.09
CA LYS A 280 15.24 -2.64 -7.35
C LYS A 280 15.35 -1.39 -6.45
N ARG A 281 14.23 -0.95 -5.87
CA ARG A 281 14.10 0.23 -5.01
C ARG A 281 13.89 -0.17 -3.55
N THR A 282 14.56 -1.22 -3.09
CA THR A 282 14.64 -1.58 -1.67
C THR A 282 16.07 -1.48 -1.14
N ILE A 283 16.20 -1.36 0.19
CA ILE A 283 17.47 -1.40 0.91
C ILE A 283 17.37 -2.47 2.01
N PRO A 284 18.22 -3.51 1.99
CA PRO A 284 18.29 -4.49 3.08
C PRO A 284 18.61 -3.81 4.42
N LEU A 285 17.89 -4.16 5.48
CA LEU A 285 18.13 -3.62 6.83
C LEU A 285 18.98 -4.57 7.67
N GLY A 286 19.22 -5.80 7.19
CA GLY A 286 20.06 -6.79 7.83
C GLY A 286 19.30 -7.77 8.74
N ASN A 287 17.96 -7.75 8.70
CA ASN A 287 17.14 -8.78 9.34
C ASN A 287 17.00 -10.01 8.43
N SER A 288 16.34 -11.04 8.95
CA SER A 288 15.96 -12.20 8.16
C SER A 288 15.05 -11.78 6.99
N PRO A 289 15.22 -12.35 5.78
CA PRO A 289 14.28 -12.15 4.68
C PRO A 289 12.84 -12.54 5.03
N LYS A 290 12.63 -13.38 6.05
CA LYS A 290 11.28 -13.68 6.53
C LYS A 290 10.55 -12.50 7.19
N LEU A 291 11.31 -11.52 7.70
CA LEU A 291 10.78 -10.31 8.32
C LEU A 291 10.81 -9.13 7.36
N GLU A 292 11.90 -8.99 6.59
CA GLU A 292 12.10 -7.81 5.75
C GLU A 292 11.94 -8.04 4.25
N GLY A 293 11.80 -9.29 3.80
CA GLY A 293 11.82 -9.64 2.39
C GLY A 293 13.10 -9.17 1.71
N ASN A 294 12.93 -8.32 0.70
CA ASN A 294 14.01 -7.64 -0.02
C ASN A 294 14.49 -6.35 0.66
N GLY A 295 13.95 -6.01 1.83
CA GLY A 295 14.31 -4.85 2.63
C GLY A 295 13.30 -3.71 2.58
N LEU A 296 13.72 -2.55 3.08
CA LEU A 296 12.91 -1.35 3.17
C LEU A 296 12.73 -0.68 1.81
N LEU A 297 11.49 -0.33 1.46
CA LEU A 297 11.18 0.53 0.32
C LEU A 297 11.95 1.86 0.40
N TYR A 298 12.71 2.16 -0.64
CA TYR A 298 13.48 3.40 -0.79
C TYR A 298 13.59 3.79 -2.26
N LEU A 299 12.76 4.74 -2.70
CA LEU A 299 12.48 4.99 -4.11
C LEU A 299 13.68 5.47 -4.94
N ILE A 300 14.68 6.06 -4.29
CA ILE A 300 15.87 6.64 -4.93
C ILE A 300 17.11 5.75 -4.87
N THR A 301 16.99 4.46 -4.54
CA THR A 301 18.13 3.52 -4.47
C THR A 301 18.98 3.53 -5.74
N GLU A 302 18.36 3.61 -6.92
CA GLU A 302 19.08 3.65 -8.20
C GLU A 302 19.96 4.89 -8.35
N LYS A 303 19.42 6.07 -7.98
CA LYS A 303 20.15 7.33 -8.03
C LYS A 303 21.35 7.28 -7.09
N TYR A 304 21.13 6.82 -5.85
CA TYR A 304 22.19 6.65 -4.86
C TYR A 304 23.29 5.69 -5.35
N LEU A 305 22.92 4.53 -5.90
CA LEU A 305 23.88 3.56 -6.42
C LEU A 305 24.67 4.12 -7.61
N SER A 306 24.02 4.86 -8.51
CA SER A 306 24.70 5.52 -9.62
C SER A 306 25.69 6.58 -9.14
N GLU A 307 25.35 7.36 -8.13
CA GLU A 307 26.23 8.39 -7.56
C GLU A 307 27.47 7.75 -6.92
N VAL A 308 27.30 6.70 -6.12
CA VAL A 308 28.41 5.95 -5.52
C VAL A 308 29.33 5.37 -6.59
N PHE A 309 28.77 4.72 -7.61
CA PHE A 309 29.56 4.12 -8.69
C PHE A 309 30.36 5.18 -9.47
N ASN A 310 29.75 6.33 -9.79
CA ASN A 310 30.41 7.41 -10.51
C ASN A 310 31.53 8.07 -9.69
N GLN A 311 31.37 8.19 -8.37
CA GLN A 311 32.42 8.67 -7.47
C GLN A 311 33.61 7.71 -7.43
N GLU A 312 33.38 6.40 -7.36
CA GLU A 312 34.45 5.41 -7.37
C GLU A 312 35.25 5.43 -8.68
N VAL A 313 34.56 5.56 -9.82
CA VAL A 313 35.20 5.68 -11.14
C VAL A 313 36.06 6.95 -11.20
N SER A 314 35.53 8.07 -10.73
CA SER A 314 36.25 9.36 -10.69
C SER A 314 37.48 9.30 -9.79
N ALA A 315 37.36 8.68 -8.61
CA ALA A 315 38.46 8.51 -7.68
C ALA A 315 39.57 7.57 -8.21
N LYS A 316 39.21 6.57 -9.03
CA LYS A 316 40.19 5.73 -9.73
C LYS A 316 40.88 6.49 -10.87
N ALA A 317 40.16 7.32 -11.62
CA ALA A 317 40.73 8.12 -12.70
C ALA A 317 41.73 9.18 -12.21
N LEU A 318 41.54 9.73 -11.01
CA LEU A 318 42.44 10.70 -10.38
C LEU A 318 43.71 10.09 -9.74
N LYS A 319 43.79 8.76 -9.66
CA LYS A 319 44.94 8.02 -9.08
C LYS A 319 45.91 7.50 -10.16
N ILE A 320 45.74 7.90 -11.42
CA ILE A 320 46.59 7.60 -12.58
C ILE A 320 47.26 8.91 -13.03
#